data_AF-A0AAE4BA13-F1
#
_entry.id   AF-A0AAE4BA13-F1
#
_cell.length_a   1.000
_cell.length_b   1.000
_cell.length_c   1.000
_cell.angle_alpha   90.00
_cell.angle_beta   90.00
_cell.angle_gamma   90.00
#
_symmetry.space_group_name_H-M   'P 1'
#
loop_
_entity.id
_entity.type
_entity.pdbx_description
1 polymer ?
#
loop_
_entity_poly.entity_id
_entity_poly.type
_entity_poly.pdbx_seq_one_letter_code
_entity_poly.pdbx_strand_id
1 'polypeptide(L)'
;MMTEEKRTKHVLKDEKLGIDREYVAVDRNAKVGETIVVTKAEYVEGEIYEIGHYGKVYNAHGDGVVSVDFNGFDNSFVDDDGEWIVGDGVSAYHVLEPTDIFHIDGERYRLEERKAEVGEKVIYVNNENGESDGVVAVVSDVGLSSVDVIEYEDYDGETMCGFSHDAYRVLTTVKDAAEPKESDVITVLANIGAEVAELKRKNEQFEQALGWNEMGPGHIPNLRNGLSELKSVVSVLEEKYETELERMQAEIDALHEDKVRLGEQLAKVTADIGGKTELSGTFIADVIIGLKRAGL
;
A
#
# COMPACT_ATOMS: atom_id res chain seq x y z
N MET A 1 20.85 12.71 -3.92
CA MET A 1 19.92 12.60 -5.05
C MET A 1 20.77 12.14 -6.21
N MET A 2 20.75 10.84 -6.51
CA MET A 2 21.53 10.29 -7.63
C MET A 2 20.84 10.75 -8.91
N THR A 3 21.55 11.56 -9.68
CA THR A 3 21.20 11.89 -11.06
C THR A 3 21.11 10.56 -11.80
N GLU A 4 19.92 10.18 -12.27
CA GLU A 4 19.82 9.16 -13.31
C GLU A 4 20.63 9.68 -14.50
N GLU A 5 21.81 9.12 -14.71
CA GLU A 5 22.55 9.34 -15.95
C GLU A 5 21.60 9.00 -17.10
N LYS A 6 21.42 9.97 -17.99
CA LYS A 6 20.60 9.84 -19.20
C LYS A 6 21.23 8.72 -20.05
N ARG A 7 20.83 7.47 -19.80
CA ARG A 7 21.35 6.32 -20.55
C ARG A 7 20.87 6.43 -21.98
N THR A 8 21.80 6.35 -22.94
CA THR A 8 21.48 6.44 -24.37
C THR A 8 20.66 5.21 -24.77
N LYS A 9 19.52 5.47 -25.42
CA LYS A 9 18.61 4.44 -25.92
C LYS A 9 18.91 4.17 -27.39
N HIS A 10 18.92 2.90 -27.75
CA HIS A 10 19.12 2.42 -29.12
C HIS A 10 17.96 1.51 -29.50
N VAL A 11 17.59 1.48 -30.78
CA VAL A 11 16.53 0.61 -31.29
C VAL A 11 17.11 -0.26 -32.39
N LEU A 12 17.05 -1.58 -32.22
CA LEU A 12 17.59 -2.58 -33.14
C LEU A 12 16.57 -3.71 -33.30
N LYS A 13 16.61 -4.41 -34.44
CA LYS A 13 15.75 -5.56 -34.68
C LYS A 13 16.12 -6.71 -33.73
N ASP A 14 15.13 -7.22 -32.99
CA ASP A 14 15.31 -8.40 -32.14
C ASP A 14 15.41 -9.65 -33.02
N GLU A 15 16.52 -10.39 -32.89
CA GLU A 15 16.82 -11.56 -33.72
C GLU A 15 15.78 -12.68 -33.58
N LYS A 16 15.14 -12.81 -32.41
CA LYS A 16 14.16 -13.87 -32.14
C LYS A 16 12.75 -13.45 -32.51
N LEU A 17 12.41 -12.20 -32.19
CA LEU A 17 11.05 -11.71 -32.33
C LEU A 17 10.79 -11.03 -33.67
N GLY A 18 11.83 -10.70 -34.44
CA GLY A 18 11.68 -10.06 -35.76
C GLY A 18 11.13 -8.63 -35.73
N ILE A 19 10.92 -8.05 -34.55
CA ILE A 19 10.43 -6.69 -34.31
C ILE A 19 11.52 -5.82 -33.67
N ASP A 20 11.37 -4.50 -33.78
CA ASP A 20 12.33 -3.57 -33.21
C ASP A 20 12.24 -3.56 -31.67
N ARG A 21 13.38 -3.62 -31.01
CA ARG A 21 13.52 -3.64 -29.55
C ARG A 21 14.38 -2.47 -29.08
N GLU A 22 14.01 -1.91 -27.93
CA GLU A 22 14.78 -0.86 -27.26
C GLU A 22 15.89 -1.48 -26.40
N TYR A 23 17.09 -0.94 -26.54
CA TYR A 23 18.29 -1.29 -25.80
C TYR A 23 18.83 -0.07 -25.07
N VAL A 24 19.50 -0.33 -23.95
CA VAL A 24 20.15 0.69 -23.13
C VAL A 24 21.65 0.46 -23.16
N ALA A 25 22.40 1.50 -23.50
CA ALA A 25 23.86 1.49 -23.46
C ALA A 25 24.36 1.47 -22.00
N VAL A 26 25.26 0.55 -21.68
CA VAL A 26 25.89 0.41 -20.36
C VAL A 26 27.42 0.31 -20.43
N ASP A 27 28.07 0.89 -19.42
CA ASP A 27 29.53 0.91 -19.26
C ASP A 27 30.03 -0.34 -18.52
N ARG A 28 30.33 -1.40 -19.29
CA ARG A 28 31.01 -2.59 -18.77
C ARG A 28 31.71 -3.36 -19.89
N ASN A 29 32.63 -4.26 -19.52
CA ASN A 29 33.20 -5.22 -20.47
C ASN A 29 32.09 -6.05 -21.12
N ALA A 30 32.14 -6.17 -22.44
CA ALA A 30 31.26 -7.04 -23.19
C ALA A 30 31.67 -8.51 -23.05
N LYS A 31 30.70 -9.40 -23.26
CA LYS A 31 30.88 -10.85 -23.34
C LYS A 31 30.59 -11.33 -24.76
N VAL A 32 31.12 -12.50 -25.10
CA VAL A 32 30.81 -13.18 -26.36
C VAL A 32 29.30 -13.35 -26.51
N GLY A 33 28.77 -12.98 -27.68
CA GLY A 33 27.36 -12.98 -28.03
C GLY A 33 26.62 -11.67 -27.76
N GLU A 34 27.21 -10.72 -27.03
CA GLU A 34 26.57 -9.42 -26.75
C GLU A 34 26.72 -8.45 -27.92
N THR A 35 25.72 -7.58 -28.08
CA THR A 35 25.75 -6.47 -29.05
C THR A 35 26.35 -5.24 -28.39
N ILE A 36 27.19 -4.53 -29.12
CA ILE A 36 27.80 -3.27 -28.67
C ILE A 36 27.47 -2.13 -29.64
N VAL A 37 27.66 -0.91 -29.17
CA VAL A 37 27.76 0.28 -30.01
C VAL A 37 29.13 0.93 -29.81
N VAL A 38 29.82 1.25 -30.90
CA VAL A 38 31.14 1.89 -30.86
C VAL A 38 30.99 3.34 -30.40
N THR A 39 31.80 3.75 -29.42
CA THR A 39 31.81 5.12 -28.86
C THR A 39 33.11 5.86 -29.18
N LYS A 40 34.17 5.12 -29.51
CA LYS A 40 35.46 5.66 -29.92
C LYS A 40 36.00 4.87 -31.12
N ALA A 41 36.30 5.56 -32.20
CA ALA A 41 37.03 5.03 -33.34
C ALA A 41 38.32 5.84 -33.51
N GLU A 42 39.46 5.16 -33.62
CA GLU A 42 40.73 5.80 -33.99
C GLU A 42 40.88 5.72 -35.50
N TYR A 43 40.89 6.88 -36.17
CA TYR A 43 41.05 6.95 -37.61
C TYR A 43 42.46 6.50 -37.99
N VAL A 44 42.56 5.34 -38.61
CA VAL A 44 43.78 4.89 -39.31
C VAL A 44 43.39 4.80 -40.78
N GLU A 45 44.18 5.42 -41.66
CA GLU A 45 43.95 5.47 -43.11
C GLU A 45 43.75 4.03 -43.65
N GLY A 46 42.50 3.67 -43.98
CA GLY A 46 42.06 2.28 -44.27
C GLY A 46 40.87 1.73 -43.45
N GLU A 47 40.16 2.60 -42.72
CA GLU A 47 38.77 2.53 -42.19
C GLU A 47 38.16 1.16 -41.78
N ILE A 48 38.29 0.91 -40.48
CA ILE A 48 37.95 -0.29 -39.70
C ILE A 48 36.45 -0.31 -39.32
N TYR A 49 36.00 0.66 -38.52
CA TYR A 49 34.61 0.90 -38.08
C TYR A 49 34.49 2.36 -37.62
N GLU A 50 33.27 2.91 -37.53
CA GLU A 50 33.01 4.28 -37.09
C GLU A 50 32.27 4.35 -35.75
N ILE A 51 32.30 5.52 -35.12
CA ILE A 51 31.47 5.80 -33.93
C ILE A 51 30.00 5.66 -34.30
N GLY A 52 29.25 4.92 -33.48
CA GLY A 52 27.84 4.64 -33.70
C GLY A 52 27.58 3.33 -34.45
N HIS A 53 28.61 2.66 -34.99
CA HIS A 53 28.44 1.33 -35.57
C HIS A 53 28.04 0.30 -34.50
N TYR A 54 27.16 -0.60 -34.90
CA TYR A 54 26.73 -1.73 -34.08
C TYR A 54 27.44 -2.99 -34.53
N GLY A 55 27.75 -3.85 -33.56
CA GLY A 55 28.39 -5.13 -33.86
C GLY A 55 28.15 -6.16 -32.77
N LYS A 56 28.36 -7.43 -33.11
CA LYS A 56 28.21 -8.58 -32.23
C LYS A 56 29.57 -9.11 -31.80
N VAL A 57 29.79 -9.24 -30.51
CA VAL A 57 31.07 -9.71 -29.97
C VAL A 57 31.20 -11.21 -30.21
N TYR A 58 32.23 -11.64 -30.94
CA TYR A 58 32.52 -13.07 -31.13
C TYR A 58 33.74 -13.54 -30.32
N ASN A 59 34.58 -12.62 -29.83
CA ASN A 59 35.67 -12.93 -28.91
C ASN A 59 35.88 -11.80 -27.90
N ALA A 60 36.14 -12.13 -26.63
CA ALA A 60 36.42 -11.16 -25.58
C ALA A 60 37.85 -11.36 -25.07
N HIS A 61 38.66 -10.31 -25.20
CA HIS A 61 40.04 -10.28 -24.72
C HIS A 61 40.10 -9.67 -23.31
N GLY A 62 41.28 -9.73 -22.69
CA GLY A 62 41.54 -9.02 -21.44
C GLY A 62 41.43 -7.50 -21.60
N ASP A 63 41.25 -6.80 -20.48
CA ASP A 63 41.33 -5.33 -20.40
C ASP A 63 40.33 -4.56 -21.28
N GLY A 64 39.18 -5.16 -21.57
CA GLY A 64 38.07 -4.49 -22.25
C GLY A 64 38.23 -4.39 -23.78
N VAL A 65 39.10 -5.21 -24.37
CA VAL A 65 39.25 -5.34 -25.83
C VAL A 65 38.40 -6.51 -26.33
N VAL A 66 37.71 -6.36 -27.47
CA VAL A 66 36.82 -7.38 -28.03
C VAL A 66 37.00 -7.51 -29.53
N SER A 67 36.82 -8.71 -30.08
CA SER A 67 36.65 -8.90 -31.53
C SER A 67 35.16 -8.92 -31.86
N VAL A 68 34.79 -8.13 -32.86
CA VAL A 68 33.42 -7.74 -33.15
C VAL A 68 33.13 -7.98 -34.63
N ASP A 69 32.02 -8.64 -34.90
CA ASP A 69 31.46 -8.80 -36.22
C ASP A 69 30.41 -7.70 -36.42
N PHE A 70 30.65 -6.82 -37.38
CA PHE A 70 29.78 -5.70 -37.73
C PHE A 70 28.78 -6.05 -38.83
N ASN A 71 28.81 -7.28 -39.36
CA ASN A 71 27.86 -7.74 -40.35
C ASN A 71 26.47 -7.93 -39.75
N GLY A 72 25.44 -7.78 -40.59
CA GLY A 72 24.04 -7.91 -40.19
C GLY A 72 23.45 -6.67 -39.49
N PHE A 73 24.21 -5.58 -39.40
CA PHE A 73 23.75 -4.29 -38.90
C PHE A 73 23.69 -3.25 -40.03
N ASP A 74 22.82 -2.24 -39.88
CA ASP A 74 22.70 -1.11 -40.81
C ASP A 74 23.82 -0.08 -40.59
N ASN A 75 25.06 -0.51 -40.81
CA ASN A 75 26.26 0.33 -40.70
C ASN A 75 26.57 0.98 -42.06
N SER A 76 27.12 2.20 -42.05
CA SER A 76 27.44 3.00 -43.25
C SER A 76 28.40 2.30 -44.22
N PHE A 77 29.45 1.67 -43.69
CA PHE A 77 30.42 0.81 -44.37
C PHE A 77 31.42 0.25 -43.35
N VAL A 78 31.86 -1.01 -43.50
CA VAL A 78 32.91 -1.64 -42.68
C VAL A 78 33.81 -2.44 -43.62
N ASP A 79 35.13 -2.21 -43.59
CA ASP A 79 36.10 -2.88 -44.47
C ASP A 79 36.49 -4.28 -43.91
N ASP A 80 37.36 -5.02 -44.60
CA ASP A 80 37.98 -6.31 -44.17
C ASP A 80 36.98 -7.35 -43.61
N ASP A 81 36.04 -7.78 -44.45
CA ASP A 81 34.99 -8.76 -44.15
C ASP A 81 34.07 -8.40 -42.95
N GLY A 82 34.17 -7.18 -42.42
CA GLY A 82 33.32 -6.68 -41.34
C GLY A 82 33.72 -7.15 -39.94
N GLU A 83 34.89 -7.78 -39.79
CA GLU A 83 35.37 -8.30 -38.50
C GLU A 83 36.56 -7.50 -37.97
N TRP A 84 36.38 -6.84 -36.81
CA TRP A 84 37.42 -5.98 -36.28
C TRP A 84 37.58 -6.05 -34.77
N ILE A 85 38.77 -5.69 -34.29
CA ILE A 85 39.07 -5.55 -32.88
C ILE A 85 38.64 -4.16 -32.43
N VAL A 86 37.74 -4.10 -31.45
CA VAL A 86 37.32 -2.86 -30.78
C VAL A 86 37.92 -2.84 -29.38
N GLY A 87 38.76 -1.84 -29.10
CA GLY A 87 39.11 -1.52 -27.72
C GLY A 87 40.50 -0.96 -27.46
N ASP A 88 40.54 -0.11 -26.43
CA ASP A 88 41.65 0.24 -25.53
C ASP A 88 41.04 0.45 -24.12
N GLY A 89 40.17 -0.49 -23.69
CA GLY A 89 39.34 -0.40 -22.48
C GLY A 89 37.83 -0.21 -22.72
N VAL A 90 37.04 -0.24 -21.62
CA VAL A 90 35.56 -0.14 -21.60
C VAL A 90 35.00 1.14 -22.23
N SER A 91 35.83 2.17 -22.43
CA SER A 91 35.38 3.46 -22.97
C SER A 91 35.25 3.50 -24.50
N ALA A 92 35.69 2.45 -25.21
CA ALA A 92 35.64 2.40 -26.68
C ALA A 92 34.29 1.91 -27.25
N TYR A 93 33.45 1.32 -26.40
CA TYR A 93 32.11 0.88 -26.74
C TYR A 93 31.19 0.91 -25.53
N HIS A 94 29.88 0.84 -25.77
CA HIS A 94 28.92 0.46 -24.74
C HIS A 94 28.26 -0.87 -25.09
N VAL A 95 27.99 -1.69 -24.07
CA VAL A 95 27.17 -2.89 -24.25
C VAL A 95 25.71 -2.48 -24.33
N LEU A 96 24.98 -3.07 -25.27
CA LEU A 96 23.55 -2.83 -25.43
C LEU A 96 22.75 -3.89 -24.66
N GLU A 97 22.21 -3.49 -23.50
CA GLU A 97 21.34 -4.36 -22.72
C GLU A 97 19.89 -4.24 -23.21
N PRO A 98 19.24 -5.36 -23.57
CA PRO A 98 17.86 -5.33 -24.03
C PRO A 98 16.90 -4.89 -22.93
N THR A 99 15.88 -4.12 -23.30
CA THR A 99 14.76 -3.77 -22.41
C THR A 99 13.53 -4.63 -22.72
N ASP A 100 12.47 -4.51 -21.92
CA ASP A 100 11.17 -5.15 -22.18
C ASP A 100 10.28 -4.31 -23.12
N ILE A 101 10.87 -3.35 -23.84
CA ILE A 101 10.15 -2.38 -24.68
C ILE A 101 10.47 -2.65 -26.14
N PHE A 102 9.41 -2.72 -26.94
CA PHE A 102 9.44 -2.98 -28.37
C PHE A 102 8.81 -1.81 -29.12
N HIS A 103 9.27 -1.57 -30.33
CA HIS A 103 8.80 -0.49 -31.21
C HIS A 103 8.08 -1.12 -32.41
N ILE A 104 6.82 -0.74 -32.60
CA ILE A 104 5.97 -1.27 -33.67
C ILE A 104 5.22 -0.09 -34.26
N ASP A 105 5.39 0.15 -35.57
CA ASP A 105 4.83 1.30 -36.29
C ASP A 105 5.12 2.65 -35.61
N GLY A 106 6.27 2.78 -34.96
CA GLY A 106 6.69 3.99 -34.23
C GLY A 106 6.07 4.16 -32.83
N GLU A 107 5.30 3.19 -32.36
CA GLU A 107 4.74 3.16 -31.00
C GLU A 107 5.51 2.17 -30.10
N ARG A 108 5.55 2.47 -28.80
CA ARG A 108 6.24 1.66 -27.80
C ARG A 108 5.29 0.69 -27.12
N TYR A 109 5.69 -0.56 -27.01
CA TYR A 109 4.90 -1.65 -26.44
C TYR A 109 5.72 -2.47 -25.45
N ARG A 110 5.02 -3.08 -24.49
CA ARG A 110 5.53 -4.17 -23.67
C ARG A 110 4.79 -5.44 -24.05
N LEU A 111 5.53 -6.54 -24.15
CA LEU A 111 4.96 -7.87 -24.36
C LEU A 111 4.55 -8.48 -23.01
N GLU A 112 3.27 -8.82 -22.88
CA GLU A 112 2.71 -9.38 -21.65
C GLU A 112 2.18 -10.80 -21.87
N GLU A 113 2.49 -11.67 -20.92
CA GLU A 113 1.97 -13.03 -20.87
C GLU A 113 0.62 -13.05 -20.13
N ARG A 114 -0.46 -12.81 -20.89
CA ARG A 114 -1.83 -12.86 -20.37
C ARG A 114 -2.83 -13.20 -21.46
N LYS A 115 -4.06 -13.50 -21.05
CA LYS A 115 -5.17 -13.66 -21.98
C LYS A 115 -5.48 -12.31 -22.66
N ALA A 116 -5.66 -12.35 -23.98
CA ALA A 116 -6.00 -11.18 -24.77
C ALA A 116 -7.53 -10.99 -24.81
N GLU A 117 -7.95 -9.76 -25.05
CA GLU A 117 -9.33 -9.38 -25.32
C GLU A 117 -9.51 -9.05 -26.81
N VAL A 118 -10.75 -9.11 -27.29
CA VAL A 118 -11.08 -8.75 -28.69
C VAL A 118 -10.64 -7.32 -28.99
N GLY A 119 -9.94 -7.14 -30.10
CA GLY A 119 -9.39 -5.86 -30.54
C GLY A 119 -7.98 -5.56 -30.01
N GLU A 120 -7.41 -6.36 -29.10
CA GLU A 120 -6.03 -6.20 -28.67
C GLU A 120 -5.04 -6.68 -29.76
N LYS A 121 -3.86 -6.07 -29.77
CA LYS A 121 -2.74 -6.49 -30.61
C LYS A 121 -1.95 -7.60 -29.92
N VAL A 122 -1.62 -8.65 -30.65
CA VAL A 122 -0.84 -9.81 -30.19
C VAL A 122 0.26 -10.13 -31.19
N ILE A 123 1.31 -10.76 -30.71
CA ILE A 123 2.38 -11.34 -31.54
C ILE A 123 2.49 -12.82 -31.21
N TYR A 124 2.61 -13.66 -32.24
CA TYR A 124 2.88 -15.08 -32.08
C TYR A 124 4.27 -15.27 -31.46
N VAL A 125 4.39 -16.14 -30.46
CA VAL A 125 5.68 -16.52 -29.89
C VAL A 125 5.69 -18.02 -29.67
N ASN A 126 6.62 -18.71 -30.33
CA ASN A 126 6.79 -20.15 -30.18
C ASN A 126 7.27 -20.49 -28.77
N ASN A 127 6.57 -21.39 -28.10
CA ASN A 127 6.85 -21.77 -26.71
C ASN A 127 8.13 -22.56 -26.50
N GLU A 128 8.67 -23.19 -27.55
CA GLU A 128 9.86 -24.04 -27.45
C GLU A 128 11.16 -23.22 -27.51
N ASN A 129 11.23 -22.22 -28.39
CA ASN A 129 12.45 -21.45 -28.67
C ASN A 129 12.32 -19.93 -28.42
N GLY A 130 11.08 -19.43 -28.25
CA GLY A 130 10.77 -18.01 -28.07
C GLY A 130 10.84 -17.19 -29.36
N GLU A 131 10.85 -17.85 -30.53
CA GLU A 131 10.89 -17.18 -31.84
C GLU A 131 9.51 -16.73 -32.29
N SER A 132 9.48 -15.72 -33.16
CA SER A 132 8.29 -15.15 -33.76
C SER A 132 8.53 -14.90 -35.26
N ASP A 133 7.44 -14.86 -36.02
CA ASP A 133 7.42 -14.36 -37.40
C ASP A 133 7.55 -12.82 -37.48
N GLY A 134 7.46 -12.13 -36.34
CA GLY A 134 7.50 -10.67 -36.25
C GLY A 134 6.21 -9.99 -36.71
N VAL A 135 5.13 -10.75 -36.93
CA VAL A 135 3.86 -10.21 -37.40
C VAL A 135 2.95 -9.90 -36.23
N VAL A 136 2.43 -8.67 -36.23
CA VAL A 136 1.47 -8.21 -35.23
C VAL A 136 0.06 -8.40 -35.77
N ALA A 137 -0.72 -9.22 -35.07
CA ALA A 137 -2.10 -9.52 -35.42
C ALA A 137 -3.07 -8.90 -34.42
N VAL A 138 -4.32 -8.65 -34.85
CA VAL A 138 -5.39 -8.14 -33.99
C VAL A 138 -6.37 -9.25 -33.68
N VAL A 139 -6.72 -9.39 -32.40
CA VAL A 139 -7.67 -10.42 -31.94
C VAL A 139 -9.07 -10.11 -32.45
N SER A 140 -9.69 -11.08 -33.11
CA SER A 140 -11.06 -11.00 -33.66
C SER A 140 -12.09 -11.72 -32.79
N ASP A 141 -11.71 -12.84 -32.15
CA ASP A 141 -12.53 -13.59 -31.18
C ASP A 141 -11.67 -14.27 -30.11
N VAL A 142 -12.27 -14.58 -28.95
CA VAL A 142 -11.58 -15.23 -27.83
C VAL A 142 -12.28 -16.53 -27.46
N GLY A 143 -11.62 -17.65 -27.77
CA GLY A 143 -12.04 -18.99 -27.42
C GLY A 143 -11.61 -19.42 -26.02
N LEU A 144 -11.90 -20.69 -25.66
CA LEU A 144 -11.52 -21.26 -24.37
C LEU A 144 -10.01 -21.55 -24.27
N SER A 145 -9.41 -21.99 -25.37
CA SER A 145 -8.01 -22.46 -25.47
C SER A 145 -7.14 -21.61 -26.38
N SER A 146 -7.73 -20.74 -27.20
CA SER A 146 -7.07 -19.98 -28.25
C SER A 146 -7.76 -18.64 -28.48
N VAL A 147 -7.09 -17.76 -29.20
CA VAL A 147 -7.65 -16.54 -29.77
C VAL A 147 -7.67 -16.67 -31.28
N ASP A 148 -8.72 -16.15 -31.91
CA ASP A 148 -8.76 -15.97 -33.36
C ASP A 148 -8.20 -14.58 -33.67
N VAL A 149 -7.46 -14.45 -34.76
CA VAL A 149 -6.87 -13.19 -35.20
C VAL A 149 -7.29 -12.85 -36.63
N ILE A 150 -7.11 -11.60 -37.03
CA ILE A 150 -7.26 -11.22 -38.44
C ILE A 150 -6.26 -12.03 -39.27
N GLU A 151 -6.75 -12.74 -40.28
CA GLU A 151 -5.96 -13.62 -41.12
C GLU A 151 -4.77 -12.88 -41.75
N TYR A 152 -3.60 -13.49 -41.67
CA TYR A 152 -2.38 -13.02 -42.32
C TYR A 152 -1.55 -14.20 -42.83
N GLU A 153 -0.60 -13.93 -43.72
CA GLU A 153 0.34 -14.92 -44.25
C GLU A 153 1.67 -14.80 -43.49
N ASP A 154 2.16 -15.91 -42.93
CA ASP A 154 3.44 -15.93 -42.23
C ASP A 154 4.64 -15.94 -43.19
N TYR A 155 5.86 -16.05 -42.65
CA TYR A 155 7.08 -16.06 -43.46
C TYR A 155 7.19 -17.29 -44.40
N ASP A 156 6.57 -18.41 -44.03
CA ASP A 156 6.56 -19.64 -44.83
C ASP A 156 5.43 -19.68 -45.86
N GLY A 157 4.57 -18.66 -45.88
CA GLY A 157 3.43 -18.55 -46.78
C GLY A 157 2.16 -19.25 -46.25
N GLU A 158 2.16 -19.65 -44.98
CA GLU A 158 1.00 -20.28 -44.35
C GLU A 158 0.02 -19.24 -43.83
N THR A 159 -1.27 -19.50 -44.00
CA THR A 159 -2.33 -18.62 -43.51
C THR A 159 -2.57 -18.85 -42.02
N MET A 160 -2.30 -17.82 -41.23
CA MET A 160 -2.50 -17.80 -39.79
C MET A 160 -3.84 -17.14 -39.45
N CYS A 161 -4.67 -17.83 -38.67
CA CYS A 161 -6.00 -17.34 -38.27
C CYS A 161 -6.26 -17.39 -36.76
N GLY A 162 -5.33 -17.91 -35.97
CA GLY A 162 -5.47 -17.94 -34.51
C GLY A 162 -4.24 -18.51 -33.81
N PHE A 163 -4.16 -18.26 -32.51
CA PHE A 163 -3.04 -18.67 -31.65
C PHE A 163 -3.56 -19.35 -30.38
N SER A 164 -2.89 -20.41 -29.95
CA SER A 164 -3.11 -20.99 -28.62
C SER A 164 -2.73 -19.98 -27.53
N HIS A 165 -3.43 -20.02 -26.38
CA HIS A 165 -3.21 -19.05 -25.29
C HIS A 165 -1.79 -19.00 -24.72
N ASP A 166 -1.01 -20.06 -24.91
CA ASP A 166 0.39 -20.12 -24.52
C ASP A 166 1.33 -19.52 -25.59
N ALA A 167 0.95 -19.56 -26.86
CA ALA A 167 1.78 -19.23 -28.02
C ALA A 167 1.65 -17.78 -28.54
N TYR A 168 1.25 -16.83 -27.69
CA TYR A 168 1.28 -15.41 -28.06
C TYR A 168 1.66 -14.52 -26.87
N ARG A 169 1.99 -13.25 -27.15
CA ARG A 169 2.12 -12.19 -26.15
C ARG A 169 1.26 -11.00 -26.52
N VAL A 170 0.64 -10.38 -25.52
CA VAL A 170 -0.22 -9.20 -25.71
C VAL A 170 0.65 -7.95 -25.72
N LEU A 171 0.38 -7.05 -26.67
CA LEU A 171 1.09 -5.79 -26.82
C LEU A 171 0.38 -4.71 -26.00
N THR A 172 0.94 -4.39 -24.84
CA THR A 172 0.44 -3.31 -23.99
C THR A 172 1.20 -2.02 -24.32
N THR A 173 0.49 -0.98 -24.77
CA THR A 173 1.10 0.31 -25.10
C THR A 173 1.82 0.89 -23.89
N VAL A 174 3.11 1.19 -24.05
CA VAL A 174 3.87 1.96 -23.07
C VAL A 174 3.63 3.43 -23.40
N LYS A 175 2.71 4.04 -22.66
CA LYS A 175 2.62 5.50 -22.67
C LYS A 175 3.89 6.02 -22.03
N ASP A 176 4.82 6.47 -22.85
CA ASP A 176 5.79 7.44 -22.37
C ASP A 176 4.99 8.57 -21.74
N ALA A 177 5.33 8.90 -20.50
CA ALA A 177 4.93 10.18 -19.97
C ALA A 177 5.51 11.20 -20.95
N ALA A 178 4.69 11.67 -21.90
CA ALA A 178 5.06 12.74 -22.80
C ALA A 178 5.66 13.82 -21.90
N GLU A 179 6.88 14.29 -22.22
CA GLU A 179 7.45 15.41 -21.50
C GLU A 179 6.34 16.46 -21.38
N PRO A 180 5.90 16.80 -20.15
CA PRO A 180 4.73 17.63 -19.99
C PRO A 180 5.03 18.93 -20.71
N LYS A 181 4.19 19.29 -21.69
CA LYS A 181 4.36 20.57 -22.36
C LYS A 181 4.29 21.64 -21.28
N GLU A 182 5.05 22.74 -21.41
CA GLU A 182 5.00 23.82 -20.41
C GLU A 182 3.55 24.29 -20.13
N SER A 183 2.66 24.21 -21.13
CA SER A 183 1.22 24.46 -20.99
C SER A 183 0.52 23.53 -20.00
N ASP A 184 0.91 22.25 -19.97
CA ASP A 184 0.33 21.23 -19.09
C ASP A 184 0.79 21.47 -17.65
N VAL A 185 2.06 21.87 -17.47
CA VAL A 185 2.62 22.26 -16.17
C VAL A 185 1.90 23.50 -15.62
N ILE A 186 1.71 24.54 -16.45
CA ILE A 186 0.98 25.75 -16.04
C ILE A 186 -0.46 25.42 -15.66
N THR A 187 -1.12 24.53 -16.40
CA THR A 187 -2.50 24.11 -16.13
C THR A 187 -2.60 23.34 -14.81
N VAL A 188 -1.68 22.40 -14.58
CA VAL A 188 -1.61 21.64 -13.32
C VAL A 188 -1.31 22.58 -12.15
N LEU A 189 -0.39 23.53 -12.30
CA LEU A 189 -0.08 24.52 -11.27
C LEU A 189 -1.29 25.43 -10.96
N ALA A 190 -2.06 25.81 -11.97
CA ALA A 190 -3.29 26.58 -11.77
C ALA A 190 -4.36 25.79 -11.01
N ASN A 191 -4.56 24.52 -11.37
CA ASN A 191 -5.50 23.63 -10.69
C ASN A 191 -5.08 23.37 -9.24
N ILE A 192 -3.80 23.06 -9.00
CA ILE A 192 -3.25 22.90 -7.64
C ILE A 192 -3.41 24.20 -6.85
N GLY A 193 -3.13 25.37 -7.47
CA GLY A 193 -3.34 26.66 -6.85
C GLY A 193 -4.79 26.90 -6.41
N ALA A 194 -5.75 26.50 -7.26
CA ALA A 194 -7.18 26.59 -6.96
C ALA A 194 -7.59 25.65 -5.81
N GLU A 195 -7.15 24.40 -5.83
CA GLU A 195 -7.42 23.42 -4.77
C GLU A 195 -6.80 23.83 -3.44
N VAL A 196 -5.56 24.29 -3.43
CA VAL A 196 -4.90 24.79 -2.21
C VAL A 196 -5.64 26.01 -1.65
N ALA A 197 -6.13 26.91 -2.50
CA ALA A 197 -6.94 28.05 -2.06
C ALA A 197 -8.30 27.62 -1.51
N GLU A 198 -8.91 26.56 -2.03
CA GLU A 198 -10.14 25.98 -1.47
C GLU A 198 -9.89 25.30 -0.13
N LEU A 199 -8.83 24.49 -0.03
CA LEU A 199 -8.43 23.82 1.21
C LEU A 199 -8.12 24.82 2.32
N LYS A 200 -7.41 25.91 2.02
CA LYS A 200 -7.17 27.00 2.98
C LYS A 200 -8.48 27.60 3.48
N ARG A 201 -9.42 27.91 2.59
CA ARG A 201 -10.74 28.44 2.96
C ARG A 201 -11.54 27.47 3.84
N LYS A 202 -11.53 26.17 3.50
CA LYS A 202 -12.17 25.13 4.32
C LYS A 202 -11.51 25.00 5.69
N ASN A 203 -10.18 25.08 5.75
CA ASN A 203 -9.45 25.03 7.02
C ASN A 203 -9.77 26.25 7.91
N GLU A 204 -9.82 27.46 7.34
CA GLU A 204 -10.25 28.66 8.06
C GLU A 204 -11.69 28.54 8.58
N GLN A 205 -12.60 27.96 7.78
CA GLN A 205 -13.97 27.68 8.23
C GLN A 205 -14.01 26.66 9.37
N PHE A 206 -13.19 25.61 9.34
CA PHE A 206 -13.10 24.66 10.45
C PHE A 206 -12.53 25.31 11.71
N GLU A 207 -11.48 26.11 11.59
CA GLU A 207 -10.90 26.85 12.72
C GLU A 207 -11.91 27.83 13.32
N GLN A 208 -12.74 28.49 12.50
CA GLN A 208 -13.84 29.33 12.98
C GLN A 208 -14.96 28.51 13.64
N ALA A 209 -15.43 27.43 13.01
CA ALA A 209 -16.52 26.60 13.53
C ALA A 209 -16.15 25.90 14.85
N LEU A 210 -14.88 25.53 15.00
CA LEU A 210 -14.34 24.96 16.24
C LEU A 210 -13.95 26.04 17.26
N GLY A 211 -14.12 27.33 16.94
CA GLY A 211 -13.77 28.44 17.81
C GLY A 211 -12.27 28.51 18.16
N TRP A 212 -11.38 27.92 17.35
CA TRP A 212 -9.94 27.89 17.60
C TRP A 212 -9.35 29.29 17.72
N ASN A 213 -9.86 30.23 16.91
CA ASN A 213 -9.46 31.64 16.93
C ASN A 213 -9.83 32.36 18.24
N GLU A 214 -10.88 31.90 18.92
CA GLU A 214 -11.33 32.46 20.21
C GLU A 214 -10.65 31.76 21.39
N MET A 215 -10.35 30.47 21.25
CA MET A 215 -9.78 29.63 22.30
C MET A 215 -8.26 29.83 22.47
N GLY A 216 -7.54 30.15 21.39
CA GLY A 216 -6.10 30.41 21.42
C GLY A 216 -5.24 29.20 21.78
N PRO A 217 -3.90 29.30 21.60
CA PRO A 217 -2.97 28.24 21.97
C PRO A 217 -2.91 28.10 23.50
N GLY A 218 -3.57 27.08 24.05
CA GLY A 218 -3.59 26.79 25.48
C GLY A 218 -4.93 26.30 26.04
N HIS A 219 -6.02 26.44 25.28
CA HIS A 219 -7.34 26.02 25.75
C HIS A 219 -7.47 24.52 25.99
N ILE A 220 -6.97 23.69 25.07
CA ILE A 220 -6.99 22.22 25.23
C ILE A 220 -6.18 21.77 26.46
N PRO A 221 -4.94 22.27 26.70
CA PRO A 221 -4.23 22.04 27.96
C PRO A 221 -5.03 22.45 29.20
N ASN A 222 -5.68 23.63 29.19
CA ASN A 222 -6.46 24.11 30.33
C ASN A 222 -7.71 23.25 30.59
N LEU A 223 -8.43 22.83 29.55
CA LEU A 223 -9.55 21.90 29.66
C LEU A 223 -9.10 20.55 30.21
N ARG A 224 -7.95 20.03 29.76
CA ARG A 224 -7.39 18.77 30.27
C ARG A 224 -7.00 18.87 31.75
N ASN A 225 -6.45 20.01 32.17
CA ASN A 225 -6.11 20.25 33.56
C ASN A 225 -7.38 20.35 34.43
N GLY A 226 -8.35 21.16 34.01
CA GLY A 226 -9.63 21.29 34.72
C GLY A 226 -10.39 19.96 34.82
N LEU A 227 -10.35 19.13 33.78
CA LEU A 227 -10.93 17.78 33.82
C LEU A 227 -10.21 16.86 34.81
N SER A 228 -8.87 16.95 34.91
CA SER A 228 -8.09 16.20 35.89
C SER A 228 -8.45 16.61 37.32
N GLU A 229 -8.58 17.91 37.57
CA GLU A 229 -8.99 18.45 38.87
C GLU A 229 -10.41 17.98 39.24
N LEU A 230 -11.35 18.08 38.30
CA LEU A 230 -12.74 17.64 38.52
C LEU A 230 -12.80 16.15 38.85
N LYS A 231 -12.05 15.32 38.12
CA LYS A 231 -11.98 13.88 38.37
C LYS A 231 -11.47 13.59 39.79
N SER A 232 -10.45 14.31 40.25
CA SER A 232 -9.95 14.19 41.62
C SER A 232 -11.01 14.56 42.66
N VAL A 233 -11.77 15.63 42.44
CA VAL A 233 -12.83 16.05 43.37
C VAL A 233 -13.95 15.01 43.44
N VAL A 234 -14.36 14.47 42.28
CA VAL A 234 -15.40 13.42 42.23
C VAL A 234 -14.97 12.19 43.01
N SER A 235 -13.74 11.71 42.85
CA SER A 235 -13.25 10.53 43.59
C SER A 235 -13.26 10.74 45.11
N VAL A 236 -12.88 11.93 45.59
CA VAL A 236 -12.92 12.25 47.03
C VAL A 236 -14.36 12.29 47.55
N LEU A 237 -15.30 12.81 46.75
CA LEU A 237 -16.71 12.84 47.13
C LEU A 237 -17.32 11.43 47.17
N GLU A 238 -16.99 10.58 46.19
CA GLU A 238 -17.43 9.18 46.16
C GLU A 238 -17.01 8.43 47.43
N GLU A 239 -15.73 8.50 47.81
CA GLU A 239 -15.20 7.86 49.03
C GLU A 239 -15.89 8.38 50.30
N LYS A 240 -16.13 9.69 50.37
CA LYS A 240 -16.81 10.30 51.51
C LYS A 240 -18.26 9.82 51.63
N TYR A 241 -18.99 9.77 50.52
CA TYR A 241 -20.37 9.30 50.51
C TYR A 241 -20.47 7.81 50.86
N GLU A 242 -19.55 6.99 50.36
CA GLU A 242 -19.48 5.57 50.70
C GLU A 242 -19.24 5.36 52.20
N THR A 243 -18.26 6.06 52.78
CA THR A 243 -17.99 6.01 54.23
C THR A 243 -19.19 6.46 55.07
N GLU A 244 -19.90 7.51 54.63
CA GLU A 244 -21.06 8.02 55.36
C GLU A 244 -22.25 7.05 55.29
N LEU A 245 -22.46 6.39 54.15
CA LEU A 245 -23.46 5.33 53.99
C LEU A 245 -23.15 4.13 54.90
N GLU A 246 -21.90 3.68 54.96
CA GLU A 246 -21.48 2.60 55.88
C GLU A 246 -21.73 2.97 57.34
N ARG A 247 -21.41 4.20 57.74
CA ARG A 247 -21.65 4.68 59.10
C ARG A 247 -23.15 4.71 59.43
N MET A 248 -23.98 5.21 58.53
CA MET A 248 -25.44 5.23 58.73
C MET A 248 -26.01 3.82 58.80
N GLN A 249 -25.51 2.89 57.98
CA GLN A 249 -25.94 1.49 58.03
C GLN A 249 -25.60 0.86 59.38
N ALA A 250 -24.37 1.06 59.87
CA ALA A 250 -23.97 0.57 61.20
C ALA A 250 -24.82 1.15 62.33
N GLU A 251 -25.23 2.43 62.24
CA GLU A 251 -26.13 3.06 63.21
C GLU A 251 -27.54 2.46 63.16
N ILE A 252 -28.08 2.21 61.96
CA ILE A 252 -29.38 1.55 61.77
C ILE A 252 -29.36 0.15 62.39
N ASP A 253 -28.29 -0.61 62.16
CA ASP A 253 -28.14 -1.98 62.67
C ASP A 253 -28.09 -1.98 64.22
N ALA A 254 -27.31 -1.07 64.82
CA ALA A 254 -27.25 -0.93 66.28
C ALA A 254 -28.61 -0.55 66.89
N LEU A 255 -29.34 0.39 66.28
CA LEU A 255 -30.69 0.77 66.72
C LEU A 255 -31.69 -0.39 66.57
N HIS A 256 -31.53 -1.23 65.54
CA HIS A 256 -32.35 -2.41 65.35
C HIS A 256 -32.13 -3.43 66.47
N GLU A 257 -30.88 -3.72 66.82
CA GLU A 257 -30.53 -4.62 67.93
C GLU A 257 -31.11 -4.12 69.26
N ASP A 258 -30.96 -2.82 69.55
CA ASP A 258 -31.51 -2.21 70.76
C ASP A 258 -33.04 -2.30 70.82
N LYS A 259 -33.72 -2.07 69.70
CA LYS A 259 -35.18 -2.21 69.60
C LYS A 259 -35.62 -3.65 69.87
N VAL A 260 -34.92 -4.65 69.33
CA VAL A 260 -35.21 -6.07 69.58
C VAL A 260 -35.06 -6.38 71.06
N ARG A 261 -33.93 -5.98 71.67
CA ARG A 261 -33.64 -6.18 73.09
C ARG A 261 -34.69 -5.53 74.00
N LEU A 262 -35.09 -4.29 73.71
CA LEU A 262 -36.16 -3.61 74.46
C LEU A 262 -37.51 -4.34 74.30
N GLY A 263 -37.80 -4.86 73.11
CA GLY A 263 -38.97 -5.70 72.87
C GLY A 263 -38.99 -6.96 73.74
N GLU A 264 -37.85 -7.66 73.86
CA GLU A 264 -37.70 -8.82 74.74
C GLU A 264 -37.88 -8.46 76.22
N GLN A 265 -37.28 -7.34 76.66
CA GLN A 265 -37.44 -6.84 78.03
C GLN A 265 -38.90 -6.48 78.33
N LEU A 266 -39.59 -5.80 77.41
CA LEU A 266 -41.01 -5.45 77.55
C LEU A 266 -41.88 -6.71 77.63
N ALA A 267 -41.61 -7.72 76.80
CA ALA A 267 -42.32 -8.99 76.84
C ALA A 267 -42.14 -9.69 78.20
N LYS A 268 -40.91 -9.68 78.74
CA LYS A 268 -40.62 -10.23 80.07
C LYS A 268 -41.34 -9.49 81.20
N VAL A 269 -41.32 -8.15 81.19
CA VAL A 269 -42.05 -7.34 82.18
C VAL A 269 -43.55 -7.55 82.07
N THR A 270 -44.09 -7.67 80.85
CA THR A 270 -45.50 -7.96 80.62
C THR A 270 -45.90 -9.33 81.19
N ALA A 271 -45.04 -10.36 81.03
CA ALA A 271 -45.24 -11.66 81.65
C ALA A 271 -45.19 -11.59 83.19
N ASP A 272 -44.22 -10.86 83.76
CA ASP A 272 -44.10 -10.67 85.21
C ASP A 272 -45.28 -9.90 85.81
N ILE A 273 -45.81 -8.89 85.11
CA ILE A 273 -47.00 -8.13 85.52
C ILE A 273 -48.25 -8.97 85.36
N GLY A 274 -48.41 -9.69 84.24
CA GLY A 274 -49.52 -10.63 84.05
C GLY A 274 -49.61 -11.67 85.16
N GLY A 275 -48.47 -12.09 85.73
CA GLY A 275 -48.41 -12.96 86.91
C GLY A 275 -48.62 -12.26 88.26
N LYS A 276 -48.58 -10.92 88.33
CA LYS A 276 -48.74 -10.12 89.58
C LYS A 276 -50.06 -9.35 89.67
N THR A 277 -50.75 -9.11 88.56
CA THR A 277 -52.08 -8.47 88.54
C THR A 277 -53.23 -9.45 88.63
N GLU A 278 -52.96 -10.76 88.69
CA GLU A 278 -53.88 -11.68 89.36
C GLU A 278 -53.85 -11.40 90.87
N LEU A 279 -54.54 -10.34 91.28
CA LEU A 279 -55.24 -10.35 92.55
C LEU A 279 -56.21 -11.53 92.46
N SER A 280 -55.72 -12.72 92.84
CA SER A 280 -56.55 -13.90 92.81
C SER A 280 -57.81 -13.59 93.63
N GLY A 281 -58.98 -14.00 93.13
CA GLY A 281 -60.23 -13.82 93.86
C GLY A 281 -60.15 -14.36 95.30
N THR A 282 -59.25 -15.31 95.54
CA THR A 282 -58.91 -15.84 96.87
C THR A 282 -58.21 -14.82 97.78
N PHE A 283 -57.25 -14.04 97.29
CA PHE A 283 -56.60 -12.99 98.11
C PHE A 283 -57.59 -11.89 98.49
N ILE A 284 -58.45 -11.47 97.56
CA ILE A 284 -59.53 -10.51 97.85
C ILE A 284 -60.52 -11.11 98.87
N ALA A 285 -60.88 -12.38 98.73
CA ALA A 285 -61.77 -13.06 99.67
C ALA A 285 -61.17 -13.15 101.09
N ASP A 286 -59.88 -13.48 101.21
CA ASP A 286 -59.20 -13.58 102.50
C ASP A 286 -59.06 -12.21 103.19
N VAL A 287 -58.80 -11.14 102.43
CA VAL A 287 -58.79 -9.76 102.95
C VAL A 287 -60.19 -9.36 103.44
N ILE A 288 -61.24 -9.68 102.68
CA ILE A 288 -62.64 -9.41 103.09
C ILE A 288 -62.99 -10.19 104.37
N ILE A 289 -62.61 -11.46 104.48
CA ILE A 289 -62.84 -12.28 105.68
C ILE A 289 -62.07 -11.72 106.89
N GLY A 290 -60.82 -11.30 106.69
CA GLY A 290 -59.99 -10.67 107.72
C GLY A 290 -60.60 -9.38 108.27
N LEU A 291 -61.08 -8.49 107.40
CA LEU A 291 -61.75 -7.24 107.79
C LEU A 291 -63.04 -7.53 108.58
N LYS A 292 -63.85 -8.49 108.14
CA LYS A 292 -65.06 -8.93 108.86
C LYS A 292 -64.78 -9.44 110.27
N ARG A 293 -63.66 -10.14 110.48
CA ARG A 293 -63.24 -10.61 111.81
C ARG A 293 -62.69 -9.49 112.70
N ALA A 294 -62.13 -8.44 112.10
CA ALA A 294 -61.61 -7.27 112.81
C ALA A 294 -62.70 -6.27 113.23
N GLY A 295 -63.97 -6.52 112.86
CA GLY A 295 -65.10 -5.65 113.22
C GLY A 295 -65.17 -4.34 112.43
N LEU A 296 -64.50 -4.29 111.28
CA LEU A 296 -64.59 -3.23 110.27
C LEU A 296 -65.59 -3.61 109.16
#